data_AF-A0A3D2IAX3-F1
#
_entry.id   AF-A0A3D2IAX3-F1
#
_cell.length_a   1.000
_cell.length_b   1.000
_cell.length_c   1.000
_cell.angle_alpha   90.00
_cell.angle_beta   90.00
_cell.angle_gamma   90.00
#
_symmetry.space_group_name_H-M   'P 1'
#
loop_
_entity.id
_entity.type
_entity.pdbx_description
1 polymer ?
#
loop_
_entity_poly.entity_id
_entity_poly.type
_entity_poly.pdbx_seq_one_letter_code
_entity_poly.pdbx_strand_id
1 'polypeptide(L)'
;ASAAAGGEAGQAITLNKAPLYVSSTAKNKAGTKTGTYWLYDGILINGRYRVTNSAARCGKLPVGQNVTGWVPASYCIASEEAKK
;
A
#
# COMPACT_ATOMS: atom_id res chain seq x y z
N ALA A 1 19.60 -6.83 -7.89
CA ALA A 1 18.79 -6.24 -8.97
C ALA A 1 17.91 -5.17 -8.33
N SER A 2 18.03 -3.92 -8.76
CA SER A 2 17.37 -2.76 -8.15
C SER A 2 15.87 -2.83 -8.41
N ALA A 3 15.09 -3.27 -7.41
CA ALA A 3 13.64 -3.10 -7.42
C ALA A 3 13.35 -1.61 -7.20
N ALA A 4 13.20 -0.89 -8.32
CA ALA A 4 12.72 0.48 -8.30
C ALA A 4 11.44 0.56 -7.47
N ALA A 5 11.30 1.64 -6.70
CA ALA A 5 10.22 1.94 -5.77
C ALA A 5 8.82 1.83 -6.37
N GLY A 6 8.34 0.60 -6.54
CA GLY A 6 7.03 0.22 -7.02
C GLY A 6 6.87 -1.27 -6.84
N GLY A 7 6.52 -1.71 -5.62
CA GLY A 7 6.32 -3.14 -5.34
C GLY A 7 5.22 -3.72 -6.22
N GLU A 8 5.19 -5.03 -6.45
CA GLU A 8 4.26 -5.61 -7.42
C GLU A 8 2.78 -5.57 -6.94
N ALA A 9 1.82 -5.60 -7.87
CA ALA A 9 0.41 -5.77 -7.50
C ALA A 9 0.22 -7.13 -6.81
N GLY A 10 -0.33 -7.12 -5.59
CA GLY A 10 -0.44 -8.30 -4.73
C GLY A 10 0.77 -8.51 -3.81
N GLN A 11 1.77 -7.63 -3.82
CA GLN A 11 2.93 -7.76 -2.95
C GLN A 11 2.57 -7.48 -1.49
N ALA A 12 2.98 -8.39 -0.60
CA ALA A 12 2.80 -8.23 0.84
C ALA A 12 3.80 -7.21 1.40
N ILE A 13 3.26 -6.22 2.11
CA ILE A 13 4.01 -5.17 2.78
C ILE A 13 3.60 -5.13 4.26
N THR A 14 4.55 -4.77 5.11
CA THR A 14 4.28 -4.53 6.52
C THR A 14 4.18 -3.03 6.75
N LEU A 15 3.03 -2.60 7.27
CA LEU A 15 2.82 -1.24 7.70
C LEU A 15 3.06 -1.14 9.21
N ASN A 16 3.91 -0.20 9.60
CA ASN A 16 4.10 0.14 11.00
C ASN A 16 3.75 1.62 11.23
N LYS A 17 2.66 1.86 11.97
CA LYS A 17 2.11 3.18 12.30
C LYS A 17 1.96 4.07 11.06
N ALA A 18 1.64 3.46 9.92
CA ALA A 18 1.59 4.13 8.64
C ALA A 18 0.32 4.99 8.53
N PRO A 19 0.43 6.26 8.11
CA PRO A 19 -0.75 7.09 7.88
C PRO A 19 -1.49 6.59 6.64
N LEU A 20 -2.75 6.21 6.83
CA LEU A 20 -3.66 5.81 5.76
C LEU A 20 -4.47 7.03 5.32
N TYR A 21 -4.52 7.26 4.01
CA TYR A 21 -5.30 8.31 3.37
C TYR A 21 -6.44 7.69 2.55
N VAL A 22 -7.60 8.33 2.51
CA VAL A 22 -8.75 7.83 1.72
C VAL A 22 -8.55 7.97 0.21
N SER A 23 -7.69 8.90 -0.22
CA SER A 23 -7.40 9.18 -1.63
C SER A 23 -6.00 9.76 -1.79
N SER A 24 -5.42 9.69 -3.00
CA SER A 24 -4.10 10.26 -3.29
C SER A 24 -4.02 11.78 -3.07
N THR A 25 -5.17 12.46 -3.18
CA THR A 25 -5.32 13.91 -2.95
C THR A 25 -5.84 14.27 -1.56
N ALA A 26 -6.18 13.27 -0.72
CA ALA A 26 -6.70 13.55 0.61
C ALA A 26 -5.66 14.30 1.45
N LYS A 27 -6.08 15.44 1.99
CA LYS A 27 -5.27 16.23 2.94
C LYS A 27 -5.31 15.61 4.34
N ASN A 28 -6.45 15.01 4.72
CA ASN A 28 -6.63 14.37 6.01
C ASN A 28 -6.26 12.89 5.96
N LYS A 29 -5.46 12.46 6.94
CA LYS A 29 -5.24 11.04 7.23
C LYS A 29 -6.55 10.44 7.75
N ALA A 30 -7.00 9.35 7.14
CA ALA A 30 -8.13 8.56 7.60
C ALA A 30 -7.86 7.93 8.97
N GLY A 31 -6.59 7.58 9.20
CA GLY A 31 -6.12 6.98 10.44
C GLY A 31 -4.69 6.50 10.30
N THR A 32 -4.19 5.78 11.29
CA THR A 32 -2.94 5.03 11.18
C THR A 32 -3.25 3.54 11.16
N LYS A 33 -2.50 2.78 10.37
CA LYS A 33 -2.64 1.33 10.28
C LYS A 33 -1.30 0.65 10.53
N THR A 34 -1.41 -0.47 11.21
CA THR A 34 -0.32 -1.37 11.57
C THR A 34 -0.73 -2.78 11.19
N GLY A 35 0.17 -3.54 10.58
CA GLY A 35 -0.06 -4.93 10.21
C GLY A 35 0.37 -5.22 8.78
N THR A 36 0.06 -6.43 8.32
CA THR A 36 0.35 -6.87 6.96
C THR A 36 -0.75 -6.41 6.00
N TYR A 37 -0.34 -5.77 4.92
CA TYR A 37 -1.19 -5.27 3.84
C TYR A 37 -0.61 -5.70 2.50
N TRP A 38 -1.39 -5.54 1.44
CA TRP A 38 -0.94 -5.88 0.09
C TRP A 38 -1.05 -4.66 -0.83
N LEU A 39 -0.08 -4.49 -1.72
CA LEU A 39 -0.12 -3.47 -2.75
C LEU A 39 -1.22 -3.82 -3.76
N TYR A 40 -2.12 -2.89 -4.01
CA TYR A 40 -3.25 -3.14 -4.92
C TYR A 40 -2.80 -3.20 -6.39
N ASP A 41 -1.99 -2.21 -6.79
CA ASP A 41 -1.54 -1.99 -8.17
C ASP A 41 -0.02 -1.97 -8.28
N GLY A 42 0.66 -1.77 -7.14
CA GLY A 42 2.09 -1.58 -7.12
C GLY A 42 2.62 -0.23 -7.59
N ILE A 43 1.76 0.60 -8.18
CA ILE A 43 2.17 1.90 -8.71
C ILE A 43 2.28 2.95 -7.60
N LEU A 44 3.42 3.63 -7.56
CA LEU A 44 3.66 4.81 -6.75
C LEU A 44 3.02 6.03 -7.39
N ILE A 45 1.99 6.60 -6.76
CA ILE A 45 1.31 7.81 -7.26
C ILE A 45 1.46 8.90 -6.21
N ASN A 46 2.13 9.99 -6.58
CA ASN A 46 2.35 11.14 -5.70
C ASN A 46 3.01 10.75 -4.36
N GLY A 47 3.97 9.82 -4.40
CA GLY A 47 4.67 9.31 -3.21
C GLY A 47 3.85 8.35 -2.34
N ARG A 48 2.67 7.90 -2.80
CA ARG A 48 1.78 6.98 -2.09
C ARG A 48 1.44 5.74 -2.91
N TYR A 49 1.36 4.60 -2.25
CA TYR A 49 0.85 3.36 -2.80
C TYR A 49 -0.60 3.11 -2.42
N ARG A 50 -1.34 2.49 -3.34
CA ARG A 50 -2.64 1.91 -3.06
C ARG A 50 -2.45 0.59 -2.34
N VAL A 51 -3.06 0.45 -1.17
CA VAL A 51 -3.04 -0.79 -0.39
C VAL A 51 -4.42 -1.37 -0.22
N THR A 52 -4.46 -2.69 -0.09
CA THR A 52 -5.65 -3.47 0.21
C THR A 52 -5.38 -4.43 1.36
N ASN A 53 -6.44 -4.77 2.09
CA ASN A 53 -6.40 -5.76 3.16
C ASN A 53 -6.37 -7.21 2.64
N SER A 54 -6.49 -7.43 1.33
CA SER A 54 -6.42 -8.80 0.76
C SER A 54 -5.88 -8.80 -0.67
N ALA A 55 -4.86 -9.63 -0.93
CA ALA A 55 -4.30 -9.82 -2.27
C ALA A 55 -5.35 -10.28 -3.31
N ALA A 56 -6.37 -11.04 -2.88
CA ALA A 56 -7.47 -11.49 -3.74
C ALA A 56 -8.35 -10.35 -4.30
N ARG A 57 -8.21 -9.12 -3.77
CA ARG A 57 -8.88 -7.92 -4.26
C ARG A 57 -8.00 -7.11 -5.22
N CYS A 58 -6.71 -7.39 -5.32
CA CYS A 58 -5.82 -6.71 -6.26
C CYS A 58 -6.31 -6.90 -7.70
N GLY A 59 -6.32 -5.82 -8.48
CA GLY A 59 -6.80 -5.84 -9.86
C GLY A 59 -8.32 -5.97 -10.04
N LYS A 60 -9.14 -5.94 -8.98
CA LYS A 60 -10.61 -6.03 -9.08
C LYS A 60 -11.31 -4.68 -9.12
N LEU A 61 -12.19 -4.50 -10.10
CA LEU A 61 -13.11 -3.35 -10.17
C LEU A 61 -14.34 -3.59 -9.26
N PRO A 62 -14.93 -2.52 -8.66
CA PRO A 62 -14.49 -1.13 -8.69
C PRO A 62 -13.33 -0.87 -7.71
N VAL A 63 -12.32 -0.14 -8.17
CA VAL A 63 -11.12 0.21 -7.40
C VAL A 63 -11.47 0.90 -6.07
N GLY A 64 -12.52 1.72 -6.06
CA GLY A 64 -12.98 2.45 -4.89
C GLY A 64 -13.50 1.58 -3.73
N GLN A 65 -13.87 0.32 -3.98
CA GLN A 65 -14.25 -0.63 -2.92
C GLN A 65 -13.11 -1.58 -2.54
N ASN A 66 -12.23 -1.90 -3.49
CA ASN A 66 -11.17 -2.89 -3.27
C ASN A 66 -9.88 -2.26 -2.69
N VAL A 67 -9.66 -0.96 -2.92
CA VAL A 67 -8.58 -0.20 -2.28
C VAL A 67 -9.01 0.20 -0.87
N THR A 68 -8.25 -0.26 0.13
CA THR A 68 -8.48 0.10 1.54
C THR A 68 -8.00 1.52 1.84
N GLY A 69 -6.97 1.98 1.12
CA GLY A 69 -6.55 3.36 1.15
C GLY A 69 -5.15 3.54 0.56
N TRP A 70 -4.60 4.71 0.82
CA TRP A 70 -3.33 5.16 0.30
C TRP A 70 -2.34 5.31 1.44
N VAL A 71 -1.14 4.76 1.27
CA VAL A 71 -0.07 4.84 2.27
C VAL A 71 1.19 5.38 1.62
N PRO A 72 1.95 6.24 2.32
CA PRO A 72 3.24 6.70 1.82
C PRO A 72 4.23 5.54 1.64
N ALA A 73 5.02 5.61 0.56
CA ALA A 73 6.03 4.61 0.25
C ALA A 73 7.04 4.40 1.38
N SER A 74 7.42 5.48 2.07
CA SER A 74 8.38 5.43 3.19
C SER A 74 7.94 4.53 4.35
N TYR A 75 6.65 4.19 4.43
CA TYR A 75 6.09 3.33 5.48
C TYR A 75 5.77 1.91 4.97
N CYS A 76 5.92 1.67 3.67
CA CYS A 76 5.73 0.36 3.06
C CYS A 76 7.03 -0.42 3.16
N ILE A 77 7.19 -1.19 4.23
CA ILE A 77 8.34 -2.08 4.39
C ILE A 77 8.00 -3.36 3.61
N ALA A 78 8.76 -3.66 2.56
CA ALA A 78 8.60 -4.91 1.82
C ALA A 78 8.86 -6.09 2.75
N SER A 79 7.97 -7.09 2.75
CA SER A 79 8.09 -8.21 3.70
C SER A 79 9.37 -9.05 3.49
N GLU A 80 10.04 -8.93 2.34
CA GLU A 80 11.34 -9.57 2.07
C GLU A 80 12.52 -8.95 2.83
N GLU A 81 12.44 -7.67 3.24
CA GLU A 81 13.49 -7.03 4.05
C GLU A 81 13.44 -7.42 5.54
N ALA A 82 12.38 -8.11 5.99
CA ALA A 82 12.26 -8.58 7.38
C ALA A 82 13.07 -9.85 7.68
N LYS A 83 13.87 -10.35 6.72
CA LYS A 83 14.75 -11.51 6.88
C LYS A 83 16.21 -11.05 6.95
N LYS A 84 16.59 -10.42 8.06
CA LYS A 84 17.99 -10.31 8.48
C LYS A 84 18.19 -11.11 9.75
#